data_AF-A0A828SWL1-F1
#
_entry.id   AF-A0A828SWL1-F1
#
_cell.length_a   1.000
_cell.length_b   1.000
_cell.length_c   1.000
_cell.angle_alpha   90.00
_cell.angle_beta   90.00
_cell.angle_gamma   90.00
#
_symmetry.space_group_name_H-M   'P 1'
#
loop_
_entity.id
_entity.type
_entity.pdbx_description
1 polymer ?
#
loop_
_entity_poly.entity_id
_entity_poly.type
_entity_poly.pdbx_seq_one_letter_code
_entity_poly.pdbx_strand_id
1 'polypeptide(L)'
;MIPYKQLTLAEVFEDCQNKFDNDKYQFLSLLDQTINLDEIVPVSFVTHFHASTGRPRKHPLYPMIKALLIQRIFSIPTDTLLIIFLKYSQELRDFCGFRVVPDASKFTRFKQDFLMDLQSMFDHLV
;
A
#
# COMPACT_ATOMS: atom_id res chain seq x y z
N MET A 1 -34.74 18.82 -2.35
CA MET A 1 -33.27 19.00 -2.39
C MET A 1 -32.75 18.43 -1.09
N ILE A 2 -31.97 17.35 -1.11
CA ILE A 2 -31.38 16.81 0.12
C ILE A 2 -30.18 17.71 0.45
N PRO A 3 -30.17 18.41 1.59
CA PRO A 3 -29.02 19.22 1.96
C PRO A 3 -27.84 18.26 2.20
N TYR A 4 -26.75 18.47 1.47
CA TYR A 4 -25.51 17.74 1.72
C TYR A 4 -24.96 18.20 3.07
N LYS A 5 -24.94 17.30 4.06
CA LYS A 5 -24.28 17.56 5.34
C LYS A 5 -22.78 17.62 5.07
N GLN A 6 -22.18 18.81 5.19
CA GLN A 6 -20.74 18.93 5.23
C GLN A 6 -20.24 18.25 6.50
N LEU A 7 -19.39 17.24 6.34
CA LEU A 7 -18.76 16.56 7.48
C LEU A 7 -17.63 17.42 8.02
N THR A 8 -17.53 17.46 9.34
CA THR A 8 -16.37 18.00 10.04
C THR A 8 -15.21 17.01 9.96
N LEU A 9 -13.97 17.50 10.14
CA LEU A 9 -12.79 16.64 10.18
C LEU A 9 -12.89 15.58 11.29
N ALA A 10 -13.51 15.92 12.42
CA ALA A 10 -13.74 14.99 13.52
C ALA A 10 -14.68 13.84 13.13
N GLU A 11 -15.78 14.14 12.44
CA GLU A 11 -16.71 13.12 11.95
C GLU A 11 -16.07 12.21 10.89
N VAL A 12 -15.25 12.78 10.00
CA VAL A 12 -14.50 11.98 9.02
C VAL A 12 -13.51 11.04 9.74
N PHE A 13 -12.78 11.56 10.73
CA PHE A 13 -11.86 10.75 11.53
C PHE A 13 -12.57 9.63 12.28
N GLU A 14 -13.69 9.93 12.94
CA GLU A 14 -14.49 8.96 13.68
C GLU A 14 -15.04 7.86 12.77
N ASP A 15 -15.55 8.20 11.58
CA ASP A 15 -16.03 7.23 10.60
C ASP A 15 -14.89 6.32 10.09
N CYS A 16 -13.72 6.90 9.78
CA CYS A 16 -12.53 6.13 9.40
C CYS A 16 -12.07 5.18 10.52
N GLN A 17 -12.02 5.66 11.77
CA GLN A 17 -11.64 4.87 12.94
C GLN A 17 -12.62 3.72 13.18
N ASN A 18 -13.93 4.00 13.10
CA ASN A 18 -14.97 2.99 13.25
C ASN A 18 -14.83 1.88 12.20
N LYS A 19 -14.61 2.24 10.93
CA LYS A 19 -14.34 1.27 9.86
C LYS A 19 -13.08 0.46 10.14
N PHE A 20 -12.00 1.11 10.57
CA PHE A 20 -10.76 0.43 10.91
C PHE A 20 -10.94 -0.64 12.00
N ASP A 21 -11.67 -0.30 13.06
CA ASP A 21 -11.86 -1.19 14.21
C ASP A 21 -12.89 -2.30 13.95
N ASN A 22 -13.99 -1.97 13.27
CA ASN A 22 -15.16 -2.84 13.19
C ASN A 22 -15.41 -3.46 11.81
N ASP A 23 -14.94 -2.83 10.71
CA ASP A 23 -15.11 -3.34 9.34
C ASP A 23 -13.85 -3.15 8.50
N LYS A 24 -12.90 -4.08 8.71
CA LYS A 24 -11.61 -4.09 8.02
C LYS A 24 -11.75 -4.17 6.50
N TYR A 25 -12.83 -4.76 5.97
CA TYR A 25 -13.05 -4.84 4.52
C TYR A 25 -13.46 -3.48 3.97
N GLN A 26 -14.39 -2.80 4.63
CA GLN A 26 -14.75 -1.44 4.27
C GLN A 26 -13.56 -0.49 4.42
N PHE A 27 -12.71 -0.70 5.42
CA PHE A 27 -11.46 0.06 5.58
C PHE A 27 -10.50 -0.17 4.41
N LEU A 28 -10.25 -1.41 3.98
CA LEU A 28 -9.43 -1.69 2.81
C LEU A 28 -10.03 -1.07 1.52
N SER A 29 -11.34 -1.14 1.35
CA SER A 29 -12.00 -0.50 0.21
C SER A 29 -11.85 1.02 0.24
N LEU A 30 -11.90 1.64 1.42
CA LEU A 30 -11.66 3.07 1.59
C LEU A 30 -10.24 3.44 1.19
N LEU A 31 -9.24 2.66 1.63
CA LEU A 31 -7.85 2.87 1.22
C LEU A 31 -7.66 2.78 -0.30
N ASP A 32 -8.30 1.79 -0.94
CA ASP A 32 -8.18 1.58 -2.39
C ASP A 32 -8.81 2.73 -3.20
N GLN A 33 -9.89 3.31 -2.68
CA GLN A 33 -10.56 4.47 -3.29
C GLN A 33 -9.83 5.80 -3.05
N THR A 34 -9.06 5.91 -1.97
CA THR A 34 -8.45 7.18 -1.54
C THR A 34 -6.98 7.30 -1.93
N ILE A 35 -6.25 6.19 -2.03
CA ILE A 35 -4.83 6.18 -2.38
C ILE A 35 -4.69 5.85 -3.87
N ASN A 36 -4.55 6.90 -4.70
CA ASN A 36 -4.27 6.73 -6.12
C ASN A 36 -2.76 6.55 -6.37
N LEU A 37 -2.32 5.30 -6.58
CA LEU A 37 -0.90 5.02 -6.82
C LEU A 37 -0.35 5.65 -8.10
N ASP A 38 -1.18 5.86 -9.12
CA ASP A 38 -0.76 6.49 -10.37
C ASP A 38 -0.45 7.99 -10.20
N GLU A 39 -1.04 8.62 -9.18
CA GLU A 39 -0.76 10.02 -8.85
C GLU A 39 0.46 10.17 -7.94
N ILE A 40 0.65 9.26 -6.99
CA ILE A 40 1.71 9.40 -5.99
C ILE A 40 3.05 8.82 -6.43
N VAL A 41 3.06 7.79 -7.29
CA VAL A 41 4.30 7.12 -7.71
C VAL A 41 4.90 7.86 -8.90
N PRO A 42 6.09 8.48 -8.77
CA PRO A 42 6.68 9.24 -9.87
C PRO A 42 7.02 8.34 -11.06
N VAL A 43 6.90 8.88 -12.28
CA VAL A 43 7.26 8.18 -13.52
C VAL A 43 8.73 7.72 -13.50
N SER A 44 9.61 8.48 -12.84
CA SER A 44 11.02 8.10 -12.64
C SER A 44 11.15 6.78 -11.88
N PHE A 45 10.36 6.58 -10.82
CA PHE A 45 10.34 5.33 -10.06
C PHE A 45 9.83 4.18 -10.92
N VAL A 46 8.72 4.36 -11.64
CA VAL A 46 8.20 3.33 -12.56
C VAL A 46 9.27 2.95 -13.59
N THR A 47 9.92 3.94 -14.18
CA THR A 47 10.98 3.72 -15.18
C THR A 47 12.16 2.97 -14.58
N HIS A 48 12.64 3.37 -13.41
CA HIS A 48 13.74 2.71 -12.71
C HIS A 48 13.38 1.26 -12.33
N PHE A 49 12.16 1.03 -11.84
CA PHE A 49 11.66 -0.30 -11.52
C PHE A 49 11.55 -1.21 -12.74
N HIS A 50 11.23 -0.66 -13.93
CA HIS A 50 11.13 -1.43 -15.17
C HIS A 50 12.42 -1.44 -16.01
N ALA A 51 13.45 -0.70 -15.60
CA ALA A 51 14.76 -0.76 -16.23
C ALA A 51 15.27 -2.21 -16.26
N SER A 52 15.83 -2.58 -17.42
CA SER A 52 16.25 -3.95 -17.71
C SER A 52 17.27 -4.44 -16.68
N THR A 53 16.90 -5.47 -15.92
CA THR A 53 17.79 -6.17 -14.97
C THR A 53 18.19 -7.57 -15.47
N GLY A 54 17.97 -7.85 -16.76
CA GLY A 54 18.26 -9.16 -17.38
C GLY A 54 17.32 -10.29 -16.97
N ARG A 55 16.41 -10.10 -16.00
CA ARG A 55 15.33 -11.04 -15.65
C ARG A 55 14.02 -10.29 -15.40
N PRO A 56 12.88 -10.80 -15.88
CA PRO A 56 11.58 -10.20 -15.58
C PRO A 56 11.29 -10.27 -14.08
N ARG A 57 10.88 -9.13 -13.50
CA ARG A 57 10.49 -9.06 -12.09
C ARG A 57 9.16 -9.80 -11.88
N LYS A 58 9.14 -10.76 -10.95
CA LYS A 58 7.96 -11.61 -10.65
C LYS A 58 6.85 -10.85 -9.91
N HIS A 59 7.21 -9.87 -9.09
CA HIS A 59 6.27 -9.10 -8.27
C HIS A 59 6.17 -7.69 -8.85
N PRO A 60 4.95 -7.17 -9.14
CA PRO A 60 4.80 -5.83 -9.70
C PRO A 60 5.09 -4.74 -8.65
N LEU A 61 5.40 -3.52 -9.12
CA LEU A 61 5.74 -2.37 -8.29
C LEU A 61 4.62 -2.01 -7.30
N TYR A 62 3.41 -1.82 -7.80
CA TYR A 62 2.28 -1.33 -7.01
C TYR A 62 1.89 -2.29 -5.87
N PRO A 63 1.80 -3.62 -6.07
CA PRO A 63 1.62 -4.56 -4.96
C PRO A 63 2.68 -4.46 -3.85
N MET A 64 3.95 -4.24 -4.21
CA MET A 64 5.00 -4.04 -3.21
C MET A 64 4.78 -2.74 -2.43
N ILE A 65 4.42 -1.65 -3.11
CA ILE A 65 4.11 -0.35 -2.46
C ILE A 65 2.88 -0.49 -1.56
N LYS A 66 1.76 -1.06 -2.03
CA LYS A 66 0.54 -1.30 -1.23
C LYS A 66 0.85 -2.11 0.03
N ALA A 67 1.69 -3.13 -0.08
CA ALA A 67 2.08 -3.95 1.07
C ALA A 67 2.88 -3.15 2.12
N LEU A 68 3.80 -2.28 1.68
CA LEU A 68 4.53 -1.39 2.59
C LEU A 68 3.61 -0.33 3.22
N LEU A 69 2.63 0.21 2.47
CA LEU A 69 1.63 1.13 3.01
C LEU A 69 0.77 0.44 4.08
N ILE A 70 0.25 -0.75 3.81
CA ILE A 70 -0.49 -1.56 4.80
C ILE A 70 0.37 -1.86 6.02
N GLN A 71 1.66 -2.19 5.83
CA GLN A 71 2.59 -2.40 6.93
C GLN A 71 2.64 -1.17 7.86
N ARG A 72 2.63 0.04 7.31
CA ARG A 72 2.66 1.28 8.09
C ARG A 72 1.30 1.63 8.69
N ILE A 73 0.22 1.58 7.92
CA ILE A 73 -1.14 1.92 8.38
C ILE A 73 -1.56 1.01 9.53
N PHE A 74 -1.29 -0.30 9.42
CA PHE A 74 -1.63 -1.27 10.47
C PHE A 74 -0.56 -1.41 11.55
N SER A 75 0.47 -0.56 11.53
CA SER A 75 1.59 -0.59 12.48
C SER A 75 2.20 -1.99 12.63
N ILE A 76 2.32 -2.73 11.51
CA ILE A 76 2.89 -4.08 11.48
C ILE A 76 4.41 -3.95 11.68
N PRO A 77 4.97 -4.48 12.79
CA PRO A 77 6.33 -4.15 13.21
C PRO A 77 7.43 -4.79 12.36
N THR A 78 7.14 -5.88 11.63
CA THR A 78 8.18 -6.63 10.89
C THR A 78 7.68 -7.13 9.54
N ASP A 79 8.61 -7.32 8.61
CA ASP A 79 8.31 -7.93 7.30
C ASP A 79 7.83 -9.37 7.45
N THR A 80 8.36 -10.11 8.44
CA THR A 80 7.91 -11.47 8.73
C THR A 80 6.43 -11.49 9.10
N LEU A 81 5.98 -10.58 9.96
CA LEU A 81 4.57 -10.52 10.34
C LEU A 81 3.68 -10.07 9.17
N LEU A 82 4.15 -9.10 8.37
CA LEU A 82 3.47 -8.70 7.13
C LEU A 82 3.27 -9.90 6.19
N ILE A 83 4.32 -10.70 5.98
CA ILE A 83 4.26 -11.90 5.14
C ILE A 83 3.29 -12.93 5.71
N ILE A 84 3.26 -13.13 7.03
CA ILE A 84 2.29 -14.01 7.68
C ILE A 84 0.87 -13.52 7.38
N PHE A 85 0.58 -12.24 7.58
CA PHE A 85 -0.75 -11.68 7.28
C PHE A 85 -1.12 -11.83 5.80
N LEU A 86 -0.21 -11.54 4.88
CA LEU A 86 -0.43 -11.77 3.44
C LEU A 86 -0.61 -13.26 3.13
N LYS A 87 0.00 -14.20 3.85
CA LYS A 87 -0.23 -15.64 3.62
C LYS A 87 -1.59 -16.12 4.12
N TYR A 88 -2.12 -15.54 5.19
CA TYR A 88 -3.34 -16.04 5.82
C TYR A 88 -4.60 -15.23 5.53
N SER A 89 -4.50 -13.93 5.23
CA SER A 89 -5.64 -13.12 4.78
C SER A 89 -5.66 -13.05 3.26
N GLN A 90 -6.73 -13.55 2.66
CA GLN A 90 -6.96 -13.41 1.23
C GLN A 90 -7.20 -11.94 0.86
N GLU A 91 -7.87 -11.20 1.72
CA GLU A 91 -8.33 -9.85 1.45
C GLU A 91 -7.18 -8.85 1.43
N LEU A 92 -6.16 -9.06 2.27
CA LEU A 92 -4.91 -8.31 2.16
C LEU A 92 -4.12 -8.65 0.91
N ARG A 93 -4.13 -9.92 0.45
CA ARG A 93 -3.50 -10.27 -0.82
C ARG A 93 -4.22 -9.64 -2.01
N ASP A 94 -5.54 -9.69 -2.00
CA ASP A 94 -6.39 -9.19 -3.06
C ASP A 94 -6.28 -7.66 -3.13
N PHE A 95 -6.33 -6.97 -1.98
CA PHE A 95 -6.07 -5.53 -1.88
C PHE A 95 -4.69 -5.14 -2.46
N CYS A 96 -3.64 -5.87 -2.08
CA CYS A 96 -2.30 -5.61 -2.62
C CYS A 96 -2.17 -6.02 -4.09
N GLY A 97 -2.95 -6.98 -4.59
CA GLY A 97 -2.81 -7.54 -5.93
C GLY A 97 -1.74 -8.64 -6.05
N PHE A 98 -1.43 -9.36 -4.96
CA PHE A 98 -0.47 -10.47 -4.99
C PHE A 98 -1.11 -11.79 -5.40
N ARG A 99 -0.73 -12.31 -6.58
CA ARG A 99 -0.99 -13.72 -6.95
C ARG A 99 -0.16 -14.70 -6.13
N VAL A 100 1.07 -14.31 -5.79
CA VAL A 100 2.01 -15.07 -4.97
C VAL A 100 2.68 -14.10 -4.00
N VAL A 101 2.61 -14.41 -2.71
CA VAL A 101 3.20 -13.58 -1.66
C VAL A 101 4.72 -13.59 -1.78
N PRO A 102 5.39 -12.43 -1.85
CA PRO A 102 6.85 -12.36 -1.85
C PRO A 102 7.45 -12.90 -0.55
N ASP A 103 8.64 -13.49 -0.63
CA ASP A 103 9.40 -13.86 0.56
C ASP A 103 10.10 -12.64 1.20
N ALA A 104 10.66 -12.84 2.40
CA ALA A 104 11.33 -11.76 3.15
C ALA A 104 12.49 -11.14 2.37
N SER A 105 13.26 -11.93 1.61
CA SER A 105 14.37 -11.41 0.82
C SER A 105 13.90 -10.46 -0.28
N LYS A 106 12.70 -10.67 -0.84
CA LYS A 106 12.10 -9.78 -1.83
C LYS A 106 11.72 -8.44 -1.23
N PHE A 107 11.11 -8.42 -0.05
CA PHE A 107 10.80 -7.18 0.67
C PHE A 107 12.06 -6.41 1.04
N THR A 108 13.08 -7.09 1.58
CA THR A 108 14.37 -6.47 1.91
C THR A 108 15.02 -5.85 0.68
N ARG A 109 15.16 -6.60 -0.41
CA ARG A 109 15.78 -6.10 -1.65
C ARG A 109 15.00 -4.94 -2.24
N PHE A 110 13.67 -5.03 -2.29
CA PHE A 110 12.85 -3.94 -2.81
C PHE A 110 13.07 -2.64 -2.02
N LYS A 111 13.08 -2.70 -0.68
CA LYS A 111 13.33 -1.52 0.16
C LYS A 111 14.74 -0.94 -0.01
N GLN A 112 15.73 -1.80 -0.28
CA GLN A 112 17.13 -1.39 -0.47
C GLN A 112 17.36 -0.81 -1.86
N ASP A 113 16.97 -1.54 -2.90
CA ASP A 113 17.20 -1.20 -4.30
C ASP A 113 16.47 0.09 -4.71
N PHE A 114 15.31 0.37 -4.09
CA PHE A 114 14.44 1.50 -4.41
C PHE A 114 14.31 2.51 -3.26
N LEU A 115 15.27 2.55 -2.32
CA LEU A 115 15.20 3.46 -1.18
C LEU A 115 15.04 4.93 -1.61
N MET A 116 15.82 5.35 -2.60
CA MET A 116 15.81 6.74 -3.09
C MET A 116 14.51 7.05 -3.84
N ASP A 117 13.97 6.08 -4.59
CA ASP A 117 12.69 6.26 -5.27
C ASP A 117 11.52 6.33 -4.29
N LEU A 118 11.55 5.50 -3.24
CA LEU A 118 10.57 5.53 -2.15
C LEU A 118 10.62 6.87 -1.41
N GLN A 119 11.82 7.37 -1.10
CA GLN A 119 11.98 8.69 -0.50
C GLN A 119 11.40 9.76 -1.41
N SER A 120 11.77 9.78 -2.70
CA SER A 120 11.24 10.74 -3.65
C SER A 120 9.72 10.67 -3.75
N MET A 121 9.12 9.49 -3.81
CA MET A 121 7.67 9.30 -3.80
C MET A 121 7.01 9.99 -2.59
N PHE A 122 7.58 9.85 -1.38
CA PHE A 122 7.04 10.52 -0.20
C PHE A 122 7.27 12.03 -0.20
N ASP A 123 8.40 12.51 -0.75
CA ASP A 123 8.68 13.94 -0.86
C ASP A 123 7.67 14.66 -1.77
N HIS A 124 7.00 13.97 -2.70
CA HIS A 124 5.92 14.52 -3.53
C HIS A 124 4.58 14.64 -2.80
N LEU A 125 4.43 14.04 -1.61
CA LEU A 125 3.19 14.10 -0.82
C LEU A 125 3.16 15.25 0.18
N VAL A 126 4.26 16.00 0.32
CA VAL A 126 4.43 17.14 1.24
C VAL A 126 4.37 18.44 0.46
#